data_AF-A0A924NX34-F1
#
_entry.id   AF-A0A924NX34-F1
#
_cell.length_a   1.000
_cell.length_b   1.000
_cell.length_c   1.000
_cell.angle_alpha   90.00
_cell.angle_beta   90.00
_cell.angle_gamma   90.00
#
_symmetry.space_group_name_H-M   'P 1'
#
loop_
_entity.id
_entity.type
_entity.pdbx_description
1 polymer ?
#
loop_
_entity_poly.entity_id
_entity_poly.type
_entity_poly.pdbx_seq_one_letter_code
_entity_poly.pdbx_strand_id
1 'polypeptide(L)' 'YLDDVWVAKNGGRNPDYQEAQGQRVMKQSEITVHVKLQRGAHSATVWTCDLSHDYVTINADYRS' A
#
# COMPACT_ATOMS: atom_id res chain seq x y z
N TYR A 1 6.95 4.63 0.21
CA TYR A 1 6.31 5.47 -0.80
C TYR A 1 5.04 4.81 -1.23
N LEU A 2 4.00 5.60 -1.46
CA LEU A 2 2.82 5.19 -2.22
C LEU A 2 2.95 5.88 -3.57
N ASP A 3 3.30 5.13 -4.61
CA ASP A 3 3.79 5.66 -5.89
C ASP A 3 4.88 6.74 -5.68
N ASP A 4 4.57 7.99 -6.04
CA ASP A 4 5.44 9.16 -5.93
C ASP A 4 5.41 9.81 -4.53
N VAL A 5 4.48 9.43 -3.66
CA VAL A 5 4.26 10.06 -2.36
C VAL A 5 5.18 9.47 -1.28
N TRP A 6 6.04 10.32 -0.69
CA TRP A 6 6.93 9.93 0.40
C TRP A 6 6.23 9.95 1.76
N VAL A 7 5.41 8.93 2.05
CA VAL A 7 4.57 8.87 3.27
C VAL A 7 5.37 8.72 4.57
N ALA A 8 6.45 7.93 4.54
CA ALA A 8 7.25 7.60 5.73
C ALA A 8 8.75 7.79 5.46
N LYS A 9 9.45 8.39 6.43
CA LYS A 9 10.88 8.72 6.39
C LYS A 9 11.52 8.38 7.74
N ASN A 10 12.69 7.73 7.70
CA ASN A 10 13.48 7.39 8.90
C ASN A 10 12.69 6.67 10.01
N GLY A 11 11.79 5.75 9.63
CA GLY A 11 10.97 4.97 10.57
C GLY A 11 9.75 5.70 11.13
N GLY A 12 9.51 6.96 10.76
CA GLY A 12 8.33 7.73 11.16
C GLY A 12 7.53 8.24 9.96
N ARG A 13 6.37 8.86 10.25
CA ARG A 13 5.61 9.61 9.24
C ARG A 13 6.46 10.77 8.72
N ASN A 14 6.50 10.97 7.40
CA ASN A 14 7.17 12.12 6.83
C ASN A 14 6.46 13.42 7.30
N PRO A 15 7.14 14.40 7.91
CA PRO A 15 6.51 15.63 8.38
C PRO A 15 5.78 16.42 7.29
N ASP A 16 6.28 16.35 6.05
CA ASP A 16 5.71 17.08 4.90
C ASP A 16 4.54 16.31 4.24
N TYR A 17 4.27 15.08 4.67
CA TYR A 17 3.18 14.28 4.12
C TYR A 17 1.82 14.80 4.59
N GLN A 18 0.92 14.99 3.63
CA GLN A 18 -0.47 15.33 3.85
C GLN A 18 -1.37 14.17 3.44
N GLU A 19 -2.38 13.86 4.26
CA GLU A 19 -3.27 12.71 3.98
C GLU A 19 -3.96 12.79 2.61
N ALA A 20 -4.24 14.00 2.13
CA ALA A 20 -4.80 14.21 0.79
C ALA A 20 -3.91 13.63 -0.34
N GLN A 21 -2.58 13.61 -0.16
CA GLN A 21 -1.65 13.02 -1.11
C GLN A 21 -1.78 11.49 -1.15
N GLY A 22 -1.90 10.86 0.02
CA GLY A 22 -2.11 9.41 0.10
C GLY A 22 -3.48 9.01 -0.43
N GLN A 23 -4.53 9.76 -0.07
CA GLN A 23 -5.89 9.53 -0.59
C GLN A 23 -5.97 9.63 -2.11
N ARG A 24 -5.22 10.55 -2.73
CA ARG A 24 -5.13 10.62 -4.20
C ARG A 24 -4.65 9.30 -4.80
N VAL A 25 -3.58 8.74 -4.24
CA VAL A 25 -3.00 7.47 -4.71
C VAL A 25 -3.96 6.30 -4.45
N MET A 26 -4.55 6.22 -3.26
CA MET A 26 -5.47 5.13 -2.89
C MET A 26 -6.78 5.09 -3.72
N LYS A 27 -7.12 6.16 -4.45
CA LYS A 27 -8.28 6.18 -5.36
C LYS A 27 -7.99 5.55 -6.73
N GLN A 28 -6.74 5.19 -7.00
CA GLN A 28 -6.33 4.55 -8.25
C GLN A 28 -6.64 3.05 -8.22
N SER A 29 -6.84 2.46 -9.39
CA SER A 29 -7.06 1.01 -9.53
C SER A 29 -5.78 0.19 -9.29
N GLU A 30 -4.61 0.78 -9.57
CA GLU A 30 -3.31 0.17 -9.35
C GLU A 30 -2.45 1.12 -8.51
N ILE A 31 -1.78 0.57 -7.50
CA ILE A 31 -0.90 1.31 -6.59
C ILE A 31 0.42 0.57 -6.41
N THR A 32 1.53 1.30 -6.37
CA THR A 32 2.84 0.75 -6.02
C THR A 32 3.20 1.14 -4.58
N VAL A 33 3.42 0.13 -3.73
CA VAL A 33 4.00 0.35 -2.39
C VAL A 33 5.50 0.07 -2.44
N HIS A 34 6.31 1.12 -2.37
CA HIS A 34 7.77 0.99 -2.40
C HIS A 34 8.37 1.26 -1.01
N VAL A 35 8.92 0.21 -0.40
CA VAL A 35 9.60 0.26 0.90
C VAL A 35 11.12 0.22 0.71
N LYS A 36 11.80 1.30 1.10
CA LYS A 36 13.27 1.36 1.10
C LYS A 36 13.80 1.13 2.51
N LEU A 37 14.38 -0.04 2.75
CA LEU A 37 14.91 -0.41 4.06
C LEU A 37 16.30 0.18 4.36
N GLN A 38 17.06 0.57 3.33
CA GLN A 38 18.44 1.08 3.48
C GLN A 38 19.37 0.12 4.24
N ARG A 39 19.26 -1.19 3.97
CA ARG A 39 19.98 -2.28 4.66
C ARG A 39 20.76 -3.21 3.73
N GLY A 40 21.18 -2.70 2.56
CA GLY A 40 21.89 -3.45 1.53
C GLY A 40 21.27 -3.29 0.14
N ALA A 41 21.69 -4.13 -0.80
CA ALA A 41 21.32 -4.04 -2.22
C ALA A 41 20.23 -5.05 -2.65
N HIS A 42 19.75 -5.90 -1.75
CA HIS A 42 18.72 -6.88 -2.08
C HIS A 42 17.35 -6.22 -2.24
N SER A 43 16.57 -6.76 -3.18
CA SER A 43 15.20 -6.33 -3.49
C SER A 43 14.32 -7.53 -3.80
N ALA A 44 13.03 -7.40 -3.52
CA ALA A 44 11.98 -8.34 -3.91
C ALA A 44 10.72 -7.56 -4.28
N THR A 45 9.91 -8.13 -5.17
CA THR A 45 8.64 -7.58 -5.61
C THR A 45 7.55 -8.62 -5.40
N VAL A 46 6.43 -8.19 -4.83
CA VAL A 46 5.25 -9.02 -4.58
C VAL A 46 4.04 -8.30 -5.17
N TRP A 47 3.21 -9.04 -5.88
CA TRP A 47 1.92 -8.57 -6.37
C TRP A 47 0.83 -9.02 -5.41
N THR A 48 -0.07 -8.10 -5.08
CA THR A 48 -1.22 -8.35 -4.21
C THR A 48 -2.37 -7.44 -4.64
N CYS A 49 -3.58 -7.75 -4.17
CA CYS A 49 -4.75 -6.90 -4.28
C CYS A 49 -5.25 -6.45 -2.91
N ASP A 50 -6.22 -5.54 -2.91
CA ASP A 50 -6.97 -5.12 -1.73
C ASP A 50 -7.89 -6.23 -1.21
N LEU A 51 -8.31 -6.07 0.05
CA LEU A 51 -9.32 -6.91 0.66
C LEU A 51 -10.68 -6.22 0.57
N SER A 52 -11.48 -6.62 -0.42
CA SER A 52 -12.78 -6.03 -0.68
C SER A 52 -13.91 -6.69 0.12
N HIS A 53 -15.04 -5.99 0.25
CA HIS A 53 -16.26 -6.58 0.81
C HIS A 53 -16.73 -7.79 -0.01
N ASP A 54 -16.65 -7.70 -1.34
CA ASP A 54 -17.04 -8.79 -2.24
C ASP A 54 -16.20 -10.05 -2.03
N TYR A 55 -14.89 -9.89 -1.76
CA TYR A 55 -14.05 -11.04 -1.39
C TYR A 55 -14.60 -11.75 -0.15
N VAL A 56 -15.02 -10.98 0.87
CA VAL A 56 -15.62 -11.54 2.09
C VAL A 56 -16.94 -12.24 1.76
N THR A 57 -17.84 -11.60 1.02
CA THR A 57 -19.15 -12.18 0.65
C THR A 57 -19.00 -13.48 -0.13
N ILE A 58 -18.15 -13.52 -1.15
CA ILE A 58 -17.91 -14.71 -1.99
C ILE A 58 -17.41 -15.90 -1.16
N ASN A 59 -16.53 -15.64 -0.18
CA ASN A 59 -15.89 -16.70 0.60
C ASN A 59 -16.63 -17.05 1.90
N ALA A 60 -17.54 -16.20 2.39
CA ALA A 60 -18.32 -16.46 3.61
C ALA A 60 -19.34 -17.58 3.42
N ASP A 61 -19.91 -17.71 2.22
CA ASP A 61 -20.96 -18.69 1.91
C ASP A 61 -20.43 -20.10 1.55
N TYR A 62 -19.11 -20.30 1.60
CA TYR A 62 -18.49 -21.56 1.16
C TYR A 62 -18.65 -22.74 2.16
N ARG A 63 -19.23 -22.51 3.35
CA ARG A 63 -19.39 -23.51 4.41
C ARG A 63 -20.74 -23.47 5.15
N SER A 64 -21.78 -22.84 4.59
CA SER A 64 -23.16 -22.96 5.12
C SER A 64 -23.87 -24.21 4.62
#